data_AF-A0A2V5JGZ6-F1
#
_entry.id   AF-A0A2V5JGZ6-F1
#
_cell.length_a   1.000
_cell.length_b   1.000
_cell.length_c   1.000
_cell.angle_alpha   90.00
_cell.angle_beta   90.00
_cell.angle_gamma   90.00
#
_symmetry.space_group_name_H-M   'P 1'
#
loop_
_entity.id
_entity.type
_entity.pdbx_description
1 polymer ?
#
loop_
_entity_poly.entity_id
_entity_poly.type
_entity_poly.pdbx_seq_one_letter_code
_entity_poly.pdbx_strand_id
1 'polypeptide(L)'
;MKRFYFCALFLAFCSAQAGLPPLIPRAILFANPAQTDPKVSPDGSQLSWLAPDESNALNVWVSALDAENAHCVTHETGDPIEWYTWAADGKHLLYLHDNAGDEIPHLFSADLTNGNVRDLTPFRGVRAQNVLTDSRHPDSALVAFNLRNRNVFDMYRVNLETGAIALEAQNPGDVLTWRAENKFVIRVATAFDGKSGRTIIRVRDAADKPWRDLIVMPFERALFAGQVVNGSLVAGFDPDGKSLLIDSALHSDKGRLVRVDLQDGHELEVIAEDPRCDVEFNDVGCLGMELYVLLHPVTGALQAVGFNYTRRQWFFVDTRLKPDFEAISREAPGFIDLVSRDDADRVWIKNLANSSPRIPGWRNSRLHRRNR
;
A
#
# COMPACT_ATOMS: atom_id res chain seq x y z
N MET A 1 23.95 -18.54 86.53
CA MET A 1 23.05 -17.75 85.65
C MET A 1 23.77 -17.46 84.34
N LYS A 2 23.49 -18.22 83.26
CA LYS A 2 24.10 -18.05 81.94
C LYS A 2 23.30 -17.00 81.16
N ARG A 3 23.96 -15.93 80.71
CA ARG A 3 23.38 -14.85 79.89
C ARG A 3 23.46 -15.25 78.42
N PHE A 4 22.30 -15.41 77.77
CA PHE A 4 22.21 -15.55 76.32
C PHE A 4 22.37 -14.18 75.67
N TYR A 5 23.34 -14.05 74.75
CA TYR A 5 23.47 -12.86 73.90
C TYR A 5 22.60 -13.03 72.65
N PHE A 6 21.79 -12.01 72.42
CA PHE A 6 20.91 -11.82 71.27
C PHE A 6 21.76 -11.36 70.07
N CYS A 7 21.77 -12.09 68.96
CA CYS A 7 22.24 -11.60 67.67
C CYS A 7 21.02 -11.40 66.78
N ALA A 8 20.54 -10.16 66.67
CA ALA A 8 19.52 -9.78 65.70
C ALA A 8 20.20 -9.48 64.36
N LEU A 9 19.94 -10.34 63.37
CA LEU A 9 20.36 -10.17 61.99
C LEU A 9 19.44 -9.11 61.34
N PHE A 10 19.94 -7.90 61.09
CA PHE A 10 19.21 -6.89 60.31
C PHE A 10 19.30 -7.25 58.82
N LEU A 11 18.25 -7.90 58.30
CA LEU A 11 17.99 -7.98 56.86
C LEU A 11 17.59 -6.59 56.37
N ALA A 12 18.52 -5.90 55.70
CA ALA A 12 18.21 -4.70 54.97
C ALA A 12 17.31 -5.07 53.77
N PHE A 13 15.99 -4.89 53.96
CA PHE A 13 15.05 -4.87 52.85
C PHE A 13 15.40 -3.67 51.96
N CYS A 14 16.13 -3.93 50.89
CA CYS A 14 16.25 -2.99 49.78
C CYS A 14 14.90 -2.98 49.06
N SER A 15 13.95 -2.19 49.56
CA SER A 15 12.71 -1.91 48.86
C SER A 15 13.06 -1.13 47.61
N ALA A 16 13.22 -1.83 46.48
CA ALA A 16 13.20 -1.18 45.18
C ALA A 16 11.80 -0.57 45.02
N GLN A 17 11.67 0.72 45.35
CA GLN A 17 10.43 1.45 45.17
C GLN A 17 10.20 1.54 43.66
N ALA A 18 9.33 0.68 43.11
CA ALA A 18 8.93 0.73 41.72
C ALA A 18 8.08 1.98 41.49
N GLY A 19 8.74 3.12 41.27
CA GLY A 19 8.10 4.34 40.81
C GLY A 19 7.50 4.13 39.41
N LEU A 20 6.43 4.85 39.10
CA LEU A 20 5.90 4.88 37.75
C LEU A 20 6.99 5.36 36.78
N PRO A 21 7.05 4.82 35.55
CA PRO A 21 7.97 5.33 34.55
C PRO A 21 7.70 6.83 34.29
N PRO A 22 8.72 7.61 33.89
CA PRO A 22 8.51 9.00 33.52
C PRO A 22 7.46 9.09 32.40
N LEU A 23 6.57 10.08 32.50
CA LEU A 23 5.56 10.32 31.48
C LEU A 23 6.23 10.69 30.16
N ILE A 24 5.71 10.15 29.05
CA ILE A 24 6.12 10.57 27.72
C ILE A 24 5.58 12.00 27.49
N PRO A 25 6.41 12.99 27.17
CA PRO A 25 5.95 14.34 26.86
C PRO A 25 4.90 14.33 25.74
N ARG A 26 3.80 15.06 25.92
CA ARG A 26 2.75 15.19 24.89
C ARG A 26 3.30 15.69 23.56
N ALA A 27 4.25 16.61 23.59
CA ALA A 27 4.93 17.10 22.40
C ALA A 27 5.59 15.98 21.58
N ILE A 28 6.07 14.89 22.20
CA ILE A 28 6.62 13.74 21.49
C ILE A 28 5.51 12.87 20.89
N LEU A 29 4.37 12.74 21.57
CA LEU A 29 3.23 11.95 21.08
C LEU A 29 2.49 12.59 19.91
N PHE A 30 2.51 13.93 19.83
CA PHE A 30 1.84 14.71 18.79
C PHE A 30 2.81 15.33 17.77
N ALA A 31 4.10 15.00 17.84
CA ALA A 31 5.07 15.44 16.84
C ALA A 31 4.94 14.62 15.56
N ASN A 32 5.25 15.27 14.43
CA ASN A 32 5.42 14.56 13.17
C ASN A 32 6.57 13.54 13.27
N PRO A 33 6.48 12.40 12.57
CA PRO A 33 7.58 11.47 12.48
C PRO A 33 8.77 12.16 11.81
N ALA A 34 10.00 11.87 12.26
CA ALA A 34 11.20 12.42 11.65
C ALA A 34 11.35 11.97 10.18
N GLN A 35 10.98 10.72 9.88
CA GLN A 35 10.90 10.14 8.54
C GLN A 35 9.81 9.05 8.55
N THR A 36 9.03 8.94 7.47
CA THR A 36 8.00 7.89 7.29
C THR A 36 7.80 7.56 5.81
N ASP A 37 7.11 6.45 5.55
CA ASP A 37 6.79 5.94 4.20
C ASP A 37 7.97 5.96 3.20
N PRO A 38 9.10 5.30 3.51
CA PRO A 38 10.26 5.29 2.62
C PRO A 38 9.99 4.44 1.37
N LYS A 39 10.40 4.93 0.20
CA LYS A 39 10.30 4.21 -1.08
C LYS A 39 11.62 4.27 -1.84
N VAL A 40 11.86 3.27 -2.69
CA VAL A 40 12.98 3.26 -3.62
C VAL A 40 12.46 3.57 -5.02
N SER A 41 13.25 4.29 -5.82
CA SER A 41 12.92 4.56 -7.22
C SER A 41 12.85 3.26 -8.05
N PRO A 42 12.13 3.25 -9.19
CA PRO A 42 11.98 2.04 -10.02
C PRO A 42 13.31 1.42 -10.47
N ASP A 43 14.34 2.24 -10.70
CA ASP A 43 15.68 1.81 -11.10
C ASP A 43 16.59 1.40 -9.93
N GLY A 44 16.15 1.63 -8.69
CA GLY A 44 16.89 1.32 -7.48
C GLY A 44 18.00 2.32 -7.14
N SER A 45 18.04 3.51 -7.76
CA SER A 45 19.14 4.47 -7.56
C SER A 45 18.87 5.51 -6.47
N GLN A 46 17.61 5.80 -6.16
CA GLN A 46 17.19 6.86 -5.24
C GLN A 46 16.26 6.34 -4.15
N LEU A 47 16.29 7.02 -3.00
CA LEU A 47 15.35 6.87 -1.90
C LEU A 47 14.48 8.11 -1.81
N SER A 48 13.22 7.91 -1.47
CA SER A 48 12.30 8.96 -1.06
C SER A 48 11.68 8.62 0.29
N TRP A 49 11.22 9.63 1.03
CA TRP A 49 10.45 9.46 2.26
C TRP A 49 9.66 10.74 2.56
N LEU A 50 8.67 10.65 3.45
CA LEU A 50 8.00 11.80 4.02
C LEU A 50 8.74 12.28 5.27
N ALA A 51 9.03 13.58 5.35
CA ALA A 51 9.60 14.21 6.55
C ALA A 51 9.15 15.67 6.67
N PRO A 52 9.14 16.25 7.88
CA PRO A 52 8.80 17.65 8.09
C PRO A 52 9.79 18.57 7.37
N ASP A 53 9.29 19.57 6.67
CA ASP A 53 10.09 20.66 6.12
C ASP A 53 10.21 21.85 7.11
N GLU A 54 10.63 23.02 6.65
CA GLU A 54 10.70 24.23 7.48
C GLU A 54 9.33 24.68 8.01
N SER A 55 8.24 24.39 7.28
CA SER A 55 6.87 24.65 7.74
C SER A 55 6.37 23.62 8.77
N ASN A 56 7.17 22.58 9.02
CA ASN A 56 6.86 21.42 9.84
C ASN A 56 5.73 20.54 9.26
N ALA A 57 5.29 20.76 8.02
CA ALA A 57 4.39 19.85 7.30
C ALA A 57 5.19 18.69 6.66
N LEU A 58 4.59 17.51 6.59
CA LEU A 58 5.23 16.36 5.94
C LEU A 58 5.28 16.59 4.43
N ASN A 59 6.51 16.63 3.90
CA ASN A 59 6.80 16.78 2.49
C ASN A 59 7.63 15.60 1.99
N VAL A 60 7.71 15.43 0.67
CA VAL A 60 8.52 14.38 0.06
C VAL A 60 9.97 14.84 -0.03
N TRP A 61 10.86 14.06 0.58
CA TRP A 61 12.30 14.21 0.51
C TRP A 61 12.89 13.12 -0.37
N VAL A 62 13.99 13.44 -1.05
CA VAL A 62 14.72 12.51 -1.92
C VAL A 62 16.21 12.55 -1.63
N SER A 63 16.88 11.41 -1.77
CA SER A 63 18.33 11.29 -1.76
C SER A 63 18.81 10.10 -2.59
N ALA A 64 20.13 10.02 -2.81
CA ALA A 64 20.75 8.76 -3.22
C ALA A 64 20.62 7.69 -2.12
N LEU A 65 20.91 6.43 -2.44
CA LEU A 65 20.76 5.32 -1.48
C LEU A 65 21.63 5.44 -0.21
N ASP A 66 22.69 6.25 -0.24
CA ASP A 66 23.57 6.54 0.91
C ASP A 66 23.02 7.64 1.83
N ALA A 67 21.91 8.27 1.44
CA ALA A 67 21.27 9.39 2.11
C ALA A 67 22.14 10.67 2.25
N GLU A 68 23.27 10.79 1.54
CA GLU A 68 24.20 11.92 1.73
C GLU A 68 23.67 13.26 1.16
N ASN A 69 22.80 13.22 0.15
CA ASN A 69 22.30 14.41 -0.56
C ASN A 69 20.78 14.58 -0.41
N ALA A 70 20.28 14.41 0.81
CA ALA A 70 18.86 14.56 1.11
C ALA A 70 18.38 16.00 0.88
N HIS A 71 17.32 16.16 0.10
CA HIS A 71 16.68 17.46 -0.14
C HIS A 71 15.16 17.31 -0.26
N CYS A 72 14.44 18.37 0.09
CA CYS A 72 12.99 18.43 0.00
C CYS A 72 12.57 18.73 -1.45
N VAL A 73 11.60 17.98 -1.97
CA VAL A 73 11.12 18.09 -3.35
C VAL A 73 9.77 18.79 -3.43
N THR A 74 8.90 18.54 -2.45
CA THR A 74 7.62 19.24 -2.30
C THR A 74 7.73 20.26 -1.17
N HIS A 75 6.89 21.29 -1.19
CA HIS A 75 6.91 22.39 -0.20
C HIS A 75 5.49 22.77 0.22
N GLU A 76 4.64 21.77 0.46
CA GLU A 76 3.29 21.96 0.99
C GLU A 76 3.36 22.53 2.40
N THR A 77 2.44 23.43 2.71
CA THR A 77 2.38 24.12 4.01
C THR A 77 1.05 23.86 4.68
N GLY A 78 1.07 23.58 5.99
CA GLY A 78 -0.13 23.29 6.77
C GLY A 78 -0.43 21.79 6.80
N ASP A 79 -1.22 21.31 5.85
CA ASP A 79 -1.63 19.90 5.81
C ASP A 79 -0.47 19.00 5.33
N PRO A 80 -0.28 17.82 5.94
CA PRO A 80 0.78 16.90 5.52
C PRO A 80 0.44 16.20 4.21
N ILE A 81 1.45 15.90 3.41
CA ILE A 81 1.31 14.87 2.38
C ILE A 81 1.19 13.51 3.09
N GLU A 82 0.07 12.82 2.88
CA GLU A 82 -0.21 11.52 3.49
C GLU A 82 0.09 10.34 2.56
N TRP A 83 0.02 10.56 1.25
CA TRP A 83 0.27 9.53 0.26
C TRP A 83 1.09 10.09 -0.91
N TYR A 84 2.11 9.32 -1.31
CA TYR A 84 2.88 9.59 -2.51
C TYR A 84 3.40 8.28 -3.11
N THR A 85 3.90 8.33 -4.34
CA THR A 85 4.59 7.22 -4.99
C THR A 85 5.56 7.72 -6.06
N TRP A 86 6.53 6.88 -6.43
CA TRP A 86 7.32 7.12 -7.63
C TRP A 86 6.45 6.88 -8.87
N ALA A 87 6.55 7.78 -9.84
CA ALA A 87 6.15 7.47 -11.20
C ALA A 87 7.09 6.41 -11.79
N ALA A 88 6.57 5.67 -12.76
CA ALA A 88 7.29 4.59 -13.42
C ALA A 88 8.51 5.06 -14.24
N ASP A 89 8.59 6.35 -14.61
CA ASP A 89 9.76 6.92 -15.27
C ASP A 89 10.96 7.20 -14.34
N GLY A 90 10.78 7.10 -13.02
CA GLY A 90 11.80 7.41 -12.02
C GLY A 90 12.24 8.88 -11.96
N LYS A 91 11.50 9.78 -12.62
CA LYS A 91 11.77 11.23 -12.66
C LYS A 91 10.71 12.03 -11.94
N HIS A 92 9.48 11.52 -11.91
CA HIS A 92 8.37 12.17 -11.23
C HIS A 92 8.02 11.47 -9.92
N LEU A 93 7.67 12.27 -8.92
CA LEU A 93 6.97 11.82 -7.72
C LEU A 93 5.52 12.26 -7.80
N LEU A 94 4.60 11.32 -7.65
CA LEU A 94 3.16 11.58 -7.62
C LEU A 94 2.69 11.63 -6.18
N TYR A 95 1.83 12.58 -5.83
CA TYR A 95 1.27 12.66 -4.48
C TYR A 95 -0.16 13.18 -4.51
N LEU A 96 -0.94 12.75 -3.52
CA LEU A 96 -2.30 13.26 -3.31
C LEU A 96 -2.26 14.32 -2.23
N HIS A 97 -2.83 15.47 -2.53
CA HIS A 97 -2.96 16.56 -1.58
C HIS A 97 -4.22 17.37 -1.88
N ASP A 98 -4.87 17.86 -0.83
CA ASP A 98 -5.99 18.78 -0.96
C ASP A 98 -5.49 20.23 -0.92
N ASN A 99 -6.39 21.21 -0.99
CA ASN A 99 -6.00 22.61 -0.94
C ASN A 99 -6.64 23.29 0.27
N ALA A 100 -5.84 23.45 1.32
CA ALA A 100 -6.22 24.12 2.57
C ALA A 100 -7.43 23.47 3.27
N GLY A 101 -7.40 22.14 3.41
CA GLY A 101 -8.39 21.37 4.14
C GLY A 101 -9.77 21.32 3.49
N ASP A 102 -9.86 21.49 2.17
CA ASP A 102 -11.12 21.29 1.46
C ASP A 102 -11.49 19.80 1.31
N GLU A 103 -10.59 18.89 1.72
CA GLU A 103 -10.73 17.43 1.67
C GLU A 103 -11.01 16.89 0.26
N ILE A 104 -10.59 17.64 -0.77
CA ILE A 104 -10.72 17.28 -2.18
C ILE A 104 -9.32 17.03 -2.72
N PRO A 105 -8.75 15.84 -2.49
CA PRO A 105 -7.38 15.56 -2.93
C PRO A 105 -7.30 15.58 -4.45
N HIS A 106 -6.36 16.38 -4.95
CA HIS A 106 -5.90 16.37 -6.33
C HIS A 106 -4.65 15.49 -6.45
N LEU A 107 -4.34 15.03 -7.67
CA LEU A 107 -3.06 14.40 -7.95
C LEU A 107 -2.06 15.44 -8.42
N PHE A 108 -0.95 15.54 -7.70
CA PHE A 108 0.19 16.37 -8.08
C PHE A 108 1.34 15.51 -8.58
N SER A 109 2.20 16.13 -9.38
CA SER A 109 3.46 15.55 -9.88
C SER A 109 4.59 16.53 -9.64
N ALA A 110 5.63 16.09 -8.94
CA ALA A 110 6.88 16.81 -8.76
C ALA A 110 7.96 16.22 -9.67
N ASP A 111 8.48 17.01 -10.60
CA ASP A 111 9.53 16.63 -11.54
C ASP A 111 10.91 16.90 -10.93
N LEU A 112 11.67 15.82 -10.70
CA LEU A 112 13.01 15.89 -10.09
C LEU A 112 14.07 16.49 -11.02
N THR A 113 13.79 16.59 -12.32
CA THR A 113 14.77 17.08 -13.31
C THR A 113 14.83 18.60 -13.37
N ASN A 114 13.72 19.27 -13.06
CA ASN A 114 13.61 20.73 -13.14
C ASN A 114 12.98 21.38 -11.89
N GLY A 115 12.51 20.59 -10.92
CA GLY A 115 11.90 21.05 -9.68
C GLY A 115 10.46 21.56 -9.80
N ASN A 116 9.82 21.40 -10.97
CA ASN A 116 8.46 21.85 -11.18
C ASN A 116 7.46 20.92 -10.49
N VAL A 117 6.49 21.53 -9.80
CA VAL A 117 5.31 20.84 -9.27
C VAL A 117 4.10 21.21 -10.12
N ARG A 118 3.32 20.21 -10.51
CA ARG A 118 2.14 20.36 -11.36
C ARG A 118 0.95 19.64 -10.75
N ASP A 119 -0.18 20.32 -10.67
CA ASP A 119 -1.48 19.69 -10.46
C ASP A 119 -1.92 19.00 -11.76
N LEU A 120 -2.04 17.67 -11.72
CA LEU A 120 -2.48 16.83 -12.85
C LEU A 120 -4.01 16.73 -12.96
N THR A 121 -4.73 17.21 -11.94
CA THR A 121 -6.19 17.26 -11.90
C THR A 121 -6.70 18.66 -11.52
N PRO A 122 -6.31 19.74 -12.23
CA PRO A 122 -6.53 21.14 -11.81
C PRO A 122 -7.96 21.63 -12.08
N PHE A 123 -8.94 20.81 -11.73
CA PHE A 123 -10.35 21.04 -11.98
C PHE A 123 -11.04 21.28 -10.65
N ARG A 124 -11.58 22.48 -10.48
CA ARG A 124 -12.26 22.87 -9.24
C ARG A 124 -13.25 21.80 -8.77
N GLY A 125 -13.10 21.36 -7.52
CA GLY A 125 -13.98 20.39 -6.85
C GLY A 125 -13.87 18.96 -7.39
N VAL A 126 -12.85 18.65 -8.20
CA VAL A 126 -12.59 17.30 -8.69
C VAL A 126 -11.67 16.60 -7.70
N ARG A 127 -12.08 15.42 -7.26
CA ARG A 127 -11.27 14.55 -6.41
C ARG A 127 -10.59 13.48 -7.26
N ALA A 128 -9.32 13.22 -6.98
CA ALA A 128 -8.53 12.13 -7.53
C ALA A 128 -8.41 10.95 -6.57
N GLN A 129 -8.34 9.74 -7.12
CA GLN A 129 -8.13 8.48 -6.40
C GLN A 129 -7.64 7.37 -7.37
N ASN A 130 -7.40 6.17 -6.84
CA ASN A 130 -7.03 4.96 -7.59
C ASN A 130 -5.92 5.24 -8.63
N VAL A 131 -4.78 5.71 -8.12
CA VAL A 131 -3.59 6.02 -8.94
C VAL A 131 -2.86 4.72 -9.26
N LEU A 132 -2.66 4.44 -10.54
CA LEU A 132 -1.92 3.27 -11.03
C LEU A 132 -0.74 3.72 -11.90
N THR A 133 0.40 3.07 -11.71
CA THR A 133 1.61 3.22 -12.53
C THR A 133 2.05 1.86 -13.06
N ASP A 134 2.78 1.83 -14.17
CA ASP A 134 3.33 0.60 -14.76
C ASP A 134 4.69 0.90 -15.40
N SER A 135 5.72 0.16 -15.02
CA SER A 135 7.10 0.36 -15.51
C SER A 135 7.27 0.14 -17.02
N ARG A 136 6.34 -0.57 -17.67
CA ARG A 136 6.30 -0.74 -19.12
C ARG A 136 5.66 0.45 -19.84
N HIS A 137 5.00 1.33 -19.09
CA HIS A 137 4.33 2.54 -19.58
C HIS A 137 4.74 3.77 -18.76
N PRO A 138 6.05 4.09 -18.72
CA PRO A 138 6.61 5.03 -17.75
C PRO A 138 6.17 6.49 -17.93
N ASP A 139 5.71 6.85 -19.12
CA ASP A 139 5.31 8.21 -19.50
C ASP A 139 3.90 8.60 -19.04
N SER A 140 3.14 7.65 -18.49
CA SER A 140 1.75 7.89 -18.10
C SER A 140 1.37 7.24 -16.77
N ALA A 141 0.35 7.80 -16.13
CA ALA A 141 -0.36 7.21 -15.01
C ALA A 141 -1.84 7.05 -15.36
N LEU A 142 -2.51 6.10 -14.70
CA LEU A 142 -3.96 5.99 -14.72
C LEU A 142 -4.50 6.52 -13.39
N VAL A 143 -5.49 7.41 -13.45
CA VAL A 143 -6.04 8.10 -12.28
C VAL A 143 -7.55 8.17 -12.40
N ALA A 144 -8.26 7.74 -11.36
CA ALA A 144 -9.70 7.88 -11.31
C ALA A 144 -10.07 9.23 -10.71
N PHE A 145 -10.90 10.02 -11.40
CA PHE A 145 -11.38 11.29 -10.87
C PHE A 145 -12.77 11.67 -11.38
N ASN A 146 -13.50 12.45 -10.59
CA ASN A 146 -14.94 12.72 -10.78
C ASN A 146 -15.23 13.97 -11.65
N LEU A 147 -14.47 14.12 -12.75
CA LEU A 147 -14.56 15.29 -13.65
C LEU A 147 -15.89 15.38 -14.40
N ARG A 148 -16.33 14.29 -15.03
CA ARG A 148 -17.58 14.27 -15.82
C ARG A 148 -18.81 14.42 -14.93
N ASN A 149 -18.80 13.77 -13.77
CA ASN A 149 -19.90 13.75 -12.81
C ASN A 149 -19.32 13.59 -11.41
N ARG A 150 -19.67 14.50 -10.50
CA ARG A 150 -19.13 14.59 -9.14
C ARG A 150 -19.35 13.34 -8.28
N ASN A 151 -20.32 12.50 -8.63
CA ASN A 151 -20.69 11.32 -7.86
C ASN A 151 -19.96 10.04 -8.29
N VAL A 152 -19.20 10.07 -9.39
CA VAL A 152 -18.58 8.87 -9.96
C VAL A 152 -17.16 9.16 -10.44
N PHE A 153 -16.28 8.19 -10.24
CA PHE A 153 -14.87 8.31 -10.60
C PHE A 153 -14.60 7.52 -11.87
N ASP A 154 -14.60 8.22 -13.01
CA ASP A 154 -14.15 7.67 -14.29
C ASP A 154 -12.62 7.53 -14.25
N MET A 155 -12.09 6.56 -15.00
CA MET A 155 -10.66 6.38 -15.12
C MET A 155 -10.12 7.18 -16.31
N TYR A 156 -9.04 7.92 -16.08
CA TYR A 156 -8.33 8.70 -17.09
C TYR A 156 -6.87 8.29 -17.14
N ARG A 157 -6.28 8.33 -18.35
CA ARG A 157 -4.83 8.34 -18.53
C ARG A 157 -4.33 9.76 -18.48
N VAL A 158 -3.27 9.98 -17.72
CA VAL A 158 -2.56 11.25 -17.60
C VAL A 158 -1.17 11.06 -18.17
N ASN A 159 -0.77 11.91 -19.12
CA ASN A 159 0.62 11.99 -19.56
C ASN A 159 1.42 12.84 -18.56
N LEU A 160 2.50 12.28 -18.00
CA LEU A 160 3.22 12.90 -16.88
C LEU A 160 4.00 14.16 -17.28
N GLU A 161 4.54 14.19 -18.49
CA GLU A 161 5.29 15.34 -19.03
C GLU A 161 4.37 16.54 -19.27
N THR A 162 3.24 16.31 -19.94
CA THR A 162 2.37 17.37 -20.46
C THR A 162 1.18 17.69 -19.57
N GLY A 163 0.81 16.78 -18.66
CA GLY A 163 -0.44 16.84 -17.90
C GLY A 163 -1.70 16.58 -18.74
N ALA A 164 -1.57 16.17 -20.00
CA ALA A 164 -2.72 15.89 -20.85
C ALA A 164 -3.51 14.67 -20.35
N ILE A 165 -4.84 14.76 -20.35
CA ILE A 165 -5.73 13.69 -19.90
C ILE A 165 -6.54 13.08 -21.05
N ALA A 166 -6.77 11.77 -20.99
CA ALA A 166 -7.64 11.03 -21.90
C ALA A 166 -8.52 10.05 -21.13
N LEU A 167 -9.81 9.96 -21.47
CA LEU A 167 -10.74 9.03 -20.83
C LEU A 167 -10.42 7.58 -21.21
N GLU A 168 -10.32 6.69 -20.22
CA GLU A 168 -9.99 5.26 -20.38
C GLU A 168 -11.16 4.33 -20.07
N ALA A 169 -11.92 4.66 -19.05
CA ALA A 169 -13.13 3.92 -18.68
C ALA A 169 -14.13 4.84 -17.98
N GLN A 170 -15.38 4.80 -18.44
CA GLN A 170 -16.47 5.52 -17.81
C GLN A 170 -17.07 4.68 -16.69
N ASN A 171 -17.23 5.27 -15.51
CA ASN A 171 -17.96 4.68 -14.39
C ASN A 171 -19.48 4.76 -14.66
N PRO A 172 -20.19 3.62 -14.69
CA PRO A 172 -21.63 3.61 -14.90
C PRO A 172 -22.43 4.06 -13.66
N GLY A 173 -21.82 4.17 -12.48
CA GLY A 173 -22.48 4.61 -11.26
C GLY A 173 -22.06 3.89 -9.99
N ASP A 174 -21.45 2.72 -10.10
CA ASP A 174 -21.31 1.75 -9.01
C ASP A 174 -19.91 1.13 -8.89
N VAL A 175 -18.94 1.60 -9.69
CA VAL A 175 -17.57 1.10 -9.63
C VAL A 175 -16.84 1.76 -8.45
N LEU A 176 -16.28 0.92 -7.57
CA LEU A 176 -15.45 1.30 -6.43
C LEU A 176 -14.00 1.52 -6.86
N THR A 177 -13.43 0.57 -7.61
CA THR A 177 -12.00 0.56 -7.98
C THR A 177 -11.80 -0.07 -9.35
N TRP A 178 -10.78 0.41 -10.07
CA TRP A 178 -10.35 -0.08 -11.37
C TRP A 178 -8.98 -0.78 -11.27
N ARG A 179 -8.76 -1.78 -12.14
CA ARG A 179 -7.44 -2.42 -12.31
C ARG A 179 -7.09 -2.52 -13.79
N ALA A 180 -5.81 -2.26 -14.07
CA ALA A 180 -5.23 -2.40 -15.39
C ALA A 180 -4.64 -3.80 -15.59
N GLU A 181 -4.67 -4.28 -16.83
CA GLU A 181 -3.89 -5.46 -17.23
C GLU A 181 -2.41 -5.12 -17.47
N ASN A 182 -1.63 -6.14 -17.83
CA ASN A 182 -0.20 -6.02 -18.13
C ASN A 182 0.17 -5.10 -19.31
N LYS A 183 -0.79 -4.74 -20.17
CA LYS A 183 -0.61 -3.75 -21.25
C LYS A 183 -1.08 -2.35 -20.84
N PHE A 184 -1.31 -2.16 -19.54
CA PHE A 184 -1.78 -0.93 -18.92
C PHE A 184 -3.10 -0.40 -19.47
N VAL A 185 -4.02 -1.34 -19.77
CA VAL A 185 -5.40 -1.09 -20.19
C VAL A 185 -6.34 -1.48 -19.06
N ILE A 186 -7.29 -0.62 -18.69
CA ILE A 186 -8.31 -0.96 -17.70
C ILE A 186 -9.19 -2.07 -18.23
N ARG A 187 -9.22 -3.22 -17.55
CA ARG A 187 -10.01 -4.37 -17.97
C ARG A 187 -10.79 -5.02 -16.83
N VAL A 188 -10.58 -4.56 -15.60
CA VAL A 188 -11.26 -5.06 -14.40
C VAL A 188 -11.80 -3.89 -13.59
N ALA A 189 -12.98 -4.09 -13.03
CA ALA A 189 -13.59 -3.17 -12.07
C ALA A 189 -14.17 -3.96 -10.90
N THR A 190 -13.94 -3.49 -9.68
CA THR A 190 -14.73 -3.90 -8.51
C THR A 190 -15.89 -2.92 -8.38
N ALA A 191 -17.11 -3.42 -8.43
CA ALA A 191 -18.35 -2.65 -8.32
C ALA A 191 -19.19 -3.11 -7.14
N PHE A 192 -20.07 -2.23 -6.67
CA PHE A 192 -20.93 -2.48 -5.52
C PHE A 192 -22.35 -2.00 -5.77
N ASP A 193 -23.31 -2.92 -5.70
CA ASP A 193 -24.72 -2.59 -5.79
C ASP A 193 -25.27 -2.20 -4.41
N GLY A 194 -25.42 -0.88 -4.18
CA GLY A 194 -25.94 -0.35 -2.92
C GLY A 194 -27.38 -0.75 -2.59
N LYS A 195 -28.16 -1.33 -3.51
CA LYS A 195 -29.50 -1.84 -3.21
C LYS A 195 -29.49 -3.27 -2.68
N SER A 196 -28.67 -4.13 -3.28
CA SER A 196 -28.59 -5.54 -2.90
C SER A 196 -27.42 -5.88 -1.97
N GLY A 197 -26.47 -4.97 -1.80
CA GLY A 197 -25.22 -5.18 -1.07
C GLY A 197 -24.23 -6.11 -1.79
N ARG A 198 -24.47 -6.43 -3.07
CA ARG A 198 -23.60 -7.34 -3.84
C ARG A 198 -22.33 -6.63 -4.27
N THR A 199 -21.20 -7.30 -4.08
CA THR A 199 -19.93 -6.92 -4.71
C THR A 199 -19.78 -7.68 -6.02
N ILE A 200 -19.38 -6.99 -7.08
CA ILE A 200 -19.31 -7.53 -8.43
C ILE A 200 -17.92 -7.26 -8.99
N ILE A 201 -17.22 -8.30 -9.42
CA ILE A 201 -16.02 -8.17 -10.23
C ILE A 201 -16.48 -8.18 -11.69
N ARG A 202 -16.27 -7.07 -12.39
CA ARG A 202 -16.56 -6.94 -13.82
C ARG A 202 -15.29 -6.98 -14.63
N VAL A 203 -15.39 -7.50 -15.85
CA VAL A 203 -14.28 -7.49 -16.80
C VAL A 203 -14.73 -7.10 -18.20
N ARG A 204 -13.76 -6.69 -19.03
CA ARG A 204 -13.94 -6.49 -20.48
C ARG A 204 -12.75 -7.07 -21.24
N ASP A 205 -12.99 -7.53 -22.47
CA ASP A 205 -11.96 -8.23 -23.25
C ASP A 205 -10.92 -7.25 -23.84
N ALA A 206 -11.31 -6.01 -24.12
CA ALA A 206 -10.43 -4.91 -24.52
C ALA A 206 -11.07 -3.55 -24.17
N ALA A 207 -10.34 -2.45 -24.35
CA ALA A 207 -10.78 -1.10 -23.99
C ALA A 207 -12.12 -0.70 -24.64
N ASP A 208 -12.36 -1.13 -25.89
CA ASP A 208 -13.55 -0.82 -26.69
C ASP A 208 -14.68 -1.85 -26.54
N LYS A 209 -14.52 -2.86 -25.67
CA LYS A 209 -15.49 -3.94 -25.47
C LYS A 209 -16.39 -3.68 -24.26
N PRO A 210 -17.64 -4.17 -24.31
CA PRO A 210 -18.56 -4.01 -23.19
C PRO A 210 -18.05 -4.71 -21.94
N TRP A 211 -18.45 -4.16 -20.79
CA TRP A 211 -18.26 -4.80 -19.50
C TRP A 211 -19.24 -5.96 -19.33
N ARG A 212 -18.79 -7.02 -18.66
CA ARG A 212 -19.63 -8.11 -18.17
C ARG A 212 -19.28 -8.43 -16.73
N ASP A 213 -20.28 -8.86 -15.98
CA ASP A 213 -20.06 -9.39 -14.64
C ASP A 213 -19.32 -10.73 -14.77
N LEU A 214 -18.16 -10.84 -14.11
CA LEU A 214 -17.37 -12.07 -14.04
C LEU A 214 -17.79 -12.88 -12.81
N ILE A 215 -17.77 -12.22 -11.65
CA ILE A 215 -18.08 -12.84 -10.36
C ILE A 215 -19.00 -11.91 -9.59
N VAL A 216 -20.05 -12.48 -9.01
CA VAL A 216 -21.01 -11.76 -8.17
C VAL A 216 -20.97 -12.39 -6.78
N MET A 217 -20.50 -11.62 -5.81
CA MET A 217 -20.49 -12.02 -4.41
C MET A 217 -21.74 -11.48 -3.70
N PRO A 218 -22.57 -12.34 -3.10
CA PRO A 218 -23.68 -11.88 -2.27
C PRO A 218 -23.13 -11.17 -1.03
N PHE A 219 -23.94 -10.28 -0.45
CA PHE A 219 -23.55 -9.44 0.68
C PHE A 219 -22.95 -10.25 1.85
N GLU A 220 -23.53 -11.43 2.14
CA GLU A 220 -23.11 -12.31 3.24
C GLU A 220 -21.78 -13.02 2.98
N ARG A 221 -21.27 -12.97 1.75
CA ARG A 221 -19.99 -13.58 1.33
C ARG A 221 -18.97 -12.55 0.88
N ALA A 222 -19.37 -11.32 0.63
CA ALA A 222 -18.46 -10.27 0.20
C ALA A 222 -17.55 -9.89 1.39
N LEU A 223 -16.25 -9.92 1.14
CA LEU A 223 -15.24 -9.52 2.12
C LEU A 223 -15.23 -8.00 2.25
N PHE A 224 -14.78 -7.51 3.40
CA PHE A 224 -14.85 -6.08 3.76
C PHE A 224 -14.22 -5.16 2.70
N ALA A 225 -13.07 -5.55 2.14
CA ALA A 225 -12.41 -4.79 1.07
C ALA A 225 -13.26 -4.63 -0.19
N GLY A 226 -14.23 -5.51 -0.45
CA GLY A 226 -15.16 -5.39 -1.57
C GLY A 226 -16.37 -4.49 -1.32
N GLN A 227 -16.49 -3.95 -0.11
CA GLN A 227 -17.66 -3.19 0.35
C GLN A 227 -17.33 -1.75 0.78
N VAL A 228 -16.04 -1.35 0.70
CA VAL A 228 -15.58 -0.01 1.05
C VAL A 228 -15.20 0.78 -0.21
N VAL A 229 -15.34 2.10 -0.15
CA VAL A 229 -14.88 3.00 -1.22
C VAL A 229 -13.39 2.78 -1.46
N ASN A 230 -12.99 2.68 -2.74
CA ASN A 230 -11.63 2.37 -3.19
C ASN A 230 -11.10 0.99 -2.79
N GLY A 231 -11.93 0.14 -2.16
CA GLY A 231 -11.57 -1.23 -1.85
C GLY A 231 -11.64 -2.15 -3.07
N SER A 232 -10.76 -3.15 -3.12
CA SER A 232 -10.68 -4.12 -4.21
C SER A 232 -10.63 -5.55 -3.67
N LEU A 233 -11.37 -6.46 -4.32
CA LEU A 233 -11.21 -7.91 -4.13
C LEU A 233 -10.21 -8.52 -5.11
N VAL A 234 -9.64 -7.72 -6.00
CA VAL A 234 -8.72 -8.15 -7.05
C VAL A 234 -7.31 -7.77 -6.66
N ALA A 235 -6.43 -8.77 -6.54
CA ALA A 235 -4.99 -8.58 -6.40
C ALA A 235 -4.36 -8.13 -7.72
N GLY A 236 -4.77 -8.73 -8.84
CA GLY A 236 -4.26 -8.36 -10.15
C GLY A 236 -4.51 -9.43 -11.20
N PHE A 237 -3.95 -9.20 -12.40
CA PHE A 237 -3.89 -10.20 -13.45
C PHE A 237 -2.77 -11.18 -13.17
N ASP A 238 -3.02 -12.46 -13.44
CA ASP A 238 -1.95 -13.44 -13.52
C ASP A 238 -1.09 -13.14 -14.78
N PRO A 239 0.24 -13.35 -14.74
CA PRO A 239 1.12 -13.21 -15.90
C PRO A 239 0.66 -13.94 -17.17
N ASP A 240 -0.16 -14.98 -17.05
CA ASP A 240 -0.73 -15.71 -18.20
C ASP A 240 -1.65 -14.86 -19.10
N GLY A 241 -2.13 -13.70 -18.60
CA GLY A 241 -3.06 -12.81 -19.30
C GLY A 241 -4.47 -13.36 -19.52
N LYS A 242 -4.78 -14.51 -18.91
CA LYS A 242 -6.04 -15.26 -19.03
C LYS A 242 -6.74 -15.48 -17.70
N SER A 243 -6.07 -15.19 -16.59
CA SER A 243 -6.59 -15.41 -15.24
C SER A 243 -6.49 -14.16 -14.37
N LEU A 244 -7.35 -14.10 -13.35
CA LEU A 244 -7.29 -13.09 -12.30
C LEU A 244 -7.00 -13.73 -10.94
N LEU A 245 -6.28 -12.99 -10.10
CA LEU A 245 -6.05 -13.31 -8.71
C LEU A 245 -7.03 -12.49 -7.87
N ILE A 246 -7.91 -13.15 -7.13
CA ILE A 246 -8.94 -12.48 -6.33
C ILE A 246 -9.03 -13.07 -4.92
N ASP A 247 -9.51 -12.27 -3.98
CA ASP A 247 -9.96 -12.77 -2.68
C ASP A 247 -11.42 -13.22 -2.77
N SER A 248 -11.66 -14.49 -2.48
CA SER A 248 -12.99 -15.13 -2.58
C SER A 248 -13.34 -15.91 -1.33
N ALA A 249 -14.48 -15.56 -0.75
CA ALA A 249 -15.18 -16.36 0.27
C ALA A 249 -16.42 -17.07 -0.30
N LEU A 250 -16.57 -17.21 -1.62
CA LEU A 250 -17.75 -17.85 -2.20
C LEU A 250 -17.89 -19.32 -1.79
N HIS A 251 -16.77 -20.02 -1.62
CA HIS A 251 -16.73 -21.47 -1.35
C HIS A 251 -16.05 -21.76 0.01
N SER A 252 -16.02 -20.78 0.90
CA SER A 252 -15.41 -20.84 2.23
C SER A 252 -16.11 -19.90 3.20
N ASP A 253 -15.94 -20.10 4.50
CA ASP A 253 -16.32 -19.14 5.55
C ASP A 253 -15.18 -18.14 5.87
N LYS A 254 -14.08 -18.21 5.12
CA LYS A 254 -12.91 -17.32 5.18
C LYS A 254 -12.54 -16.81 3.79
N GLY A 255 -11.93 -15.63 3.73
CA GLY A 255 -11.28 -15.10 2.53
C GLY A 255 -10.09 -15.97 2.12
N ARG A 256 -9.97 -16.24 0.82
CA ARG A 256 -8.93 -17.10 0.23
C ARG A 256 -8.48 -16.47 -1.06
N LEU A 257 -7.18 -16.50 -1.32
CA LEU A 257 -6.67 -16.07 -2.61
C LEU A 257 -6.87 -17.19 -3.62
N VAL A 258 -7.69 -16.92 -4.64
CA VAL A 258 -8.02 -17.87 -5.69
C VAL A 258 -7.60 -17.32 -7.05
N ARG A 259 -7.23 -18.22 -7.97
CA ARG A 259 -7.12 -17.93 -9.39
C ARG A 259 -8.45 -18.22 -10.05
N VAL A 260 -8.96 -17.29 -10.85
CA VAL A 260 -10.19 -17.47 -11.63
C VAL A 260 -9.92 -17.28 -13.11
N ASP A 261 -10.64 -18.02 -13.95
CA ASP A 261 -10.59 -17.85 -15.40
C ASP A 261 -11.24 -16.51 -15.80
N LEU A 262 -10.57 -15.72 -16.63
CA LEU A 262 -11.05 -14.40 -17.03
C LEU A 262 -12.28 -14.47 -17.96
N GLN A 263 -12.52 -15.61 -18.63
CA GLN A 263 -13.61 -15.78 -19.57
C GLN A 263 -14.96 -15.92 -18.86
N ASP A 264 -15.05 -16.75 -17.82
CA ASP A 264 -16.32 -17.12 -17.18
C ASP A 264 -16.30 -17.07 -15.65
N GLY A 265 -15.15 -16.79 -15.03
CA GLY A 265 -15.02 -16.54 -13.59
C GLY A 265 -14.98 -17.78 -12.71
N HIS A 266 -14.88 -18.99 -13.28
CA HIS A 266 -14.76 -20.19 -12.45
C HIS A 266 -13.42 -20.22 -11.71
N GLU A 267 -13.43 -20.69 -10.45
CA GLU A 267 -12.21 -20.88 -9.66
C GLU A 267 -11.38 -22.01 -10.30
N LEU A 268 -10.18 -21.65 -10.80
CA LEU A 268 -9.20 -22.57 -11.36
C LEU A 268 -8.37 -23.24 -10.27
N GLU A 269 -8.01 -22.48 -9.24
CA GLU A 269 -7.14 -22.93 -8.15
C GLU A 269 -7.37 -22.08 -6.89
N VAL A 270 -7.37 -22.72 -5.71
CA VAL A 270 -7.16 -22.03 -4.43
C VAL A 270 -5.67 -21.92 -4.20
N ILE A 271 -5.09 -20.74 -4.37
CA ILE A 271 -3.65 -20.52 -4.28
C ILE A 271 -3.18 -20.49 -2.82
N ALA A 272 -3.95 -19.83 -1.96
CA ALA A 272 -3.62 -19.69 -0.55
C ALA A 272 -4.87 -19.52 0.31
N GLU A 273 -4.91 -20.22 1.44
CA GLU A 273 -5.92 -20.10 2.49
C GLU A 273 -5.30 -20.40 3.87
N ASP A 274 -5.85 -19.83 4.94
CA ASP A 274 -5.55 -20.22 6.31
C ASP A 274 -6.85 -20.67 6.99
N PRO A 275 -6.87 -21.83 7.70
CA PRO A 275 -8.08 -22.34 8.34
C PRO A 275 -8.60 -21.46 9.50
N ARG A 276 -7.86 -20.42 9.92
CA ARG A 276 -8.17 -19.61 11.11
C ARG A 276 -8.50 -18.15 10.80
N CYS A 277 -8.09 -17.63 9.63
CA CYS A 277 -8.24 -16.23 9.28
C CYS A 277 -8.40 -16.03 7.77
N ASP A 278 -8.93 -14.87 7.40
CA ASP A 278 -8.97 -14.41 6.01
C ASP A 278 -7.56 -14.05 5.50
N VAL A 279 -7.42 -13.93 4.18
CA VAL A 279 -6.29 -13.22 3.57
C VAL A 279 -6.25 -11.80 4.16
N GLU A 280 -5.05 -11.35 4.52
CA GLU A 280 -4.87 -10.01 5.11
C GLU A 280 -5.05 -8.92 4.04
N PHE A 281 -5.47 -7.73 4.47
CA PHE A 281 -5.54 -6.53 3.64
C PHE A 281 -4.64 -5.43 4.20
N ASN A 282 -4.18 -4.55 3.30
CA ASN A 282 -3.53 -3.30 3.63
C ASN A 282 -4.50 -2.13 3.46
N ASP A 283 -4.52 -1.27 4.47
CA ASP A 283 -5.10 0.07 4.37
C ASP A 283 -4.05 0.99 3.74
N VAL A 284 -4.37 1.54 2.57
CA VAL A 284 -3.52 2.45 1.78
C VAL A 284 -4.02 3.90 1.96
N GLY A 285 -4.73 4.18 3.05
CA GLY A 285 -5.23 5.50 3.41
C GLY A 285 -6.28 5.99 2.41
N CYS A 286 -6.09 7.19 1.87
CA CYS A 286 -7.03 7.80 0.93
C CYS A 286 -7.24 6.99 -0.36
N LEU A 287 -6.34 6.05 -0.69
CA LEU A 287 -6.46 5.13 -1.82
C LEU A 287 -7.24 3.84 -1.54
N GLY A 288 -7.72 3.63 -0.31
CA GLY A 288 -8.60 2.51 0.03
C GLY A 288 -7.88 1.27 0.53
N MET A 289 -8.44 0.10 0.25
CA MET A 289 -7.97 -1.18 0.79
C MET A 289 -7.56 -2.14 -0.32
N GLU A 290 -6.40 -2.75 -0.16
CA GLU A 290 -5.84 -3.73 -1.10
C GLU A 290 -5.53 -5.05 -0.40
N LEU A 291 -5.54 -6.17 -1.13
CA LEU A 291 -5.09 -7.45 -0.60
C LEU A 291 -3.61 -7.35 -0.24
N TYR A 292 -3.22 -7.93 0.89
CA TYR A 292 -1.83 -7.96 1.31
C TYR A 292 -1.09 -9.11 0.63
N VAL A 293 -0.74 -8.88 -0.63
CA VAL A 293 0.01 -9.80 -1.48
C VAL A 293 1.29 -9.15 -1.98
N LEU A 294 2.30 -9.97 -2.25
CA LEU A 294 3.49 -9.55 -2.99
C LEU A 294 3.32 -9.98 -4.44
N LEU A 295 3.32 -9.01 -5.36
CA LEU A 295 3.35 -9.23 -6.81
C LEU A 295 4.66 -8.70 -7.36
N HIS A 296 5.37 -9.49 -8.17
CA HIS A 296 6.59 -9.05 -8.84
C HIS A 296 6.33 -7.75 -9.62
N PRO A 297 7.13 -6.68 -9.44
CA PRO A 297 6.80 -5.32 -9.86
C PRO A 297 6.58 -5.19 -11.37
N VAL A 298 7.36 -5.92 -12.17
CA VAL A 298 7.26 -5.88 -13.65
C VAL A 298 6.29 -6.93 -14.23
N THR A 299 6.33 -8.18 -13.74
CA THR A 299 5.59 -9.28 -14.36
C THR A 299 4.19 -9.45 -13.80
N GLY A 300 3.90 -8.90 -12.61
CA GLY A 300 2.66 -9.14 -11.87
C GLY A 300 2.57 -10.53 -11.23
N ALA A 301 3.62 -11.35 -11.33
CA ALA A 301 3.60 -12.72 -10.79
C ALA A 301 3.45 -12.71 -9.27
N LEU A 302 2.49 -13.49 -8.76
CA LEU A 302 2.28 -13.66 -7.33
C LEU A 302 3.47 -14.34 -6.68
N GLN A 303 3.94 -13.73 -5.59
CA GLN A 303 5.13 -14.12 -4.88
C GLN A 303 4.83 -14.56 -3.45
N ALA A 304 3.96 -13.85 -2.72
CA ALA A 304 3.54 -14.23 -1.38
C ALA A 304 2.16 -13.67 -1.04
N VAL A 305 1.51 -14.29 -0.06
CA VAL A 305 0.20 -13.91 0.48
C VAL A 305 0.32 -13.71 2.00
N GLY A 306 -0.17 -12.60 2.51
CA GLY A 306 -0.17 -12.29 3.92
C GLY A 306 -1.38 -12.87 4.65
N PHE A 307 -1.14 -13.41 5.84
CA PHE A 307 -2.19 -13.85 6.77
C PHE A 307 -1.91 -13.32 8.18
N ASN A 308 -2.97 -13.02 8.92
CA ASN A 308 -2.84 -12.49 10.28
C ASN A 308 -3.96 -12.99 11.20
N TYR A 309 -3.71 -14.12 11.87
CA TYR A 309 -4.62 -14.62 12.91
C TYR A 309 -4.26 -14.04 14.29
N THR A 310 -3.09 -14.40 14.81
CA THR A 310 -2.53 -13.82 16.06
C THR A 310 -1.22 -13.07 15.83
N ARG A 311 -0.55 -13.38 14.72
CA ARG A 311 0.68 -12.74 14.23
C ARG A 311 0.66 -12.80 12.70
N ARG A 312 1.19 -11.74 12.08
CA ARG A 312 1.42 -11.71 10.63
C ARG A 312 2.41 -12.79 10.21
N GLN A 313 2.11 -13.42 9.08
CA GLN A 313 2.97 -14.42 8.43
C GLN A 313 2.82 -14.34 6.91
N TRP A 314 3.91 -14.66 6.20
CA TRP A 314 3.90 -14.83 4.75
C TRP A 314 3.69 -16.29 4.39
N PHE A 315 2.73 -16.54 3.50
CA PHE A 315 2.67 -17.75 2.70
C PHE A 315 3.35 -17.49 1.36
N PHE A 316 4.54 -18.06 1.14
CA PHE A 316 5.31 -17.86 -0.08
C PHE A 316 4.85 -18.81 -1.18
N VAL A 317 4.34 -18.23 -2.26
CA VAL A 317 4.01 -18.92 -3.53
C VAL A 317 5.28 -19.08 -4.36
N ASP A 318 6.07 -18.01 -4.48
CA ASP A 318 7.40 -18.05 -5.08
C ASP A 318 8.44 -18.39 -4.01
N THR A 319 8.95 -19.62 -4.04
CA THR A 319 9.93 -20.11 -3.09
C THR A 319 11.30 -19.41 -3.21
N ARG A 320 11.56 -18.69 -4.30
CA ARG A 320 12.83 -17.96 -4.51
C ARG A 320 13.02 -16.77 -3.58
N LEU A 321 11.95 -16.27 -2.96
CA LEU A 321 12.04 -15.21 -1.95
C LEU A 321 12.35 -15.74 -0.55
N LYS A 322 12.08 -17.03 -0.29
CA LYS A 322 12.27 -17.61 1.04
C LYS A 322 13.70 -17.42 1.57
N PRO A 323 14.78 -17.67 0.79
CA PRO A 323 16.14 -17.47 1.28
C PRO A 323 16.43 -16.03 1.70
N ASP A 324 15.90 -15.04 0.97
CA ASP A 324 16.07 -13.63 1.29
C ASP A 324 15.38 -13.29 2.62
N PHE A 325 14.12 -13.71 2.79
CA PHE A 325 13.40 -13.50 4.04
C PHE A 325 14.04 -14.24 5.22
N GLU A 326 14.53 -15.46 5.04
CA GLU A 326 15.27 -16.20 6.07
C GLU A 326 16.60 -15.55 6.45
N ALA A 327 17.31 -14.95 5.48
CA ALA A 327 18.53 -14.19 5.74
C ALA A 327 18.20 -12.92 6.55
N ILE A 328 17.16 -12.19 6.16
CA ILE A 328 16.68 -11.01 6.87
C ILE A 328 16.27 -11.35 8.30
N SER A 329 15.51 -12.43 8.51
CA SER A 329 15.06 -12.85 9.85
C SER A 329 16.21 -13.22 10.80
N ARG A 330 17.39 -13.60 10.27
CA ARG A 330 18.59 -13.85 11.08
C ARG A 330 19.23 -12.55 11.58
N GLU A 331 19.08 -11.44 10.87
CA GLU A 331 19.63 -10.13 11.27
C GLU A 331 18.77 -9.44 12.34
N ALA A 332 17.45 -9.65 12.27
CA ALA A 332 16.51 -9.08 13.21
C ALA A 332 15.24 -9.95 13.32
N PRO A 333 14.90 -10.46 14.53
CA PRO A 333 13.70 -11.26 14.71
C PRO A 333 12.46 -10.37 14.65
N GLY A 334 11.48 -10.71 13.83
CA GLY A 334 10.24 -9.96 13.66
C GLY A 334 9.51 -10.36 12.39
N PHE A 335 8.30 -9.82 12.19
CA PHE A 335 7.64 -9.92 10.89
C PHE A 335 8.32 -8.95 9.92
N ILE A 336 8.66 -9.45 8.72
CA ILE A 336 9.28 -8.66 7.65
C ILE A 336 8.16 -8.14 6.77
N ASP A 337 7.91 -6.85 6.87
CA ASP A 337 7.00 -6.13 5.98
C ASP A 337 7.82 -5.53 4.83
N LEU A 338 7.48 -5.86 3.57
CA LEU A 338 8.17 -5.34 2.40
C LEU A 338 7.50 -4.03 1.98
N VAL A 339 8.14 -2.91 2.33
CA VAL A 339 7.59 -1.56 2.15
C VAL A 339 7.72 -1.08 0.70
N SER A 340 8.87 -1.32 0.07
CA SER A 340 9.15 -0.85 -1.28
C SER A 340 10.29 -1.66 -1.91
N ARG A 341 10.35 -1.70 -3.24
CA ARG A 341 11.45 -2.33 -4.00
C ARG A 341 11.59 -1.73 -5.40
N ASP A 342 12.78 -1.90 -5.99
CA ASP A 342 13.04 -1.54 -7.39
C ASP A 342 12.43 -2.57 -8.35
N ASP A 343 12.28 -2.20 -9.62
CA ASP A 343 11.68 -3.04 -10.66
C ASP A 343 12.49 -4.32 -10.93
N ALA A 344 13.80 -4.24 -10.69
CA ALA A 344 14.70 -5.38 -10.84
C ALA A 344 14.64 -6.36 -9.65
N ASP A 345 13.85 -6.07 -8.61
CA ASP A 345 13.70 -6.89 -7.40
C ASP A 345 15.05 -7.16 -6.69
N ARG A 346 15.92 -6.13 -6.66
CA ARG A 346 17.29 -6.18 -6.11
C ARG A 346 17.45 -5.32 -4.85
N VAL A 347 16.80 -4.16 -4.80
CA VAL A 347 16.89 -3.20 -3.70
C VAL A 347 15.55 -3.15 -3.03
N TRP A 348 15.50 -3.55 -1.77
CA TRP A 348 14.28 -3.62 -0.97
C TRP A 348 14.37 -2.69 0.23
N ILE A 349 13.25 -2.07 0.57
CA ILE A 349 13.03 -1.43 1.85
C ILE A 349 12.10 -2.32 2.65
N LYS A 350 12.58 -2.78 3.80
CA LYS A 350 11.86 -3.68 4.71
C LYS A 350 11.62 -3.00 6.03
N ASN A 351 10.44 -3.16 6.61
CA ASN A 351 10.15 -2.81 8.00
C ASN A 351 10.12 -4.08 8.85
N LEU A 352 10.67 -4.00 10.06
CA LEU A 352 10.74 -5.12 10.99
C LEU A 352 9.83 -4.83 12.17
N ALA A 353 8.66 -5.47 12.16
CA ALA A 353 7.69 -5.35 13.24
C ALA A 353 8.01 -6.37 14.34
N ASN A 354 8.44 -5.89 15.51
CA ASN A 354 8.61 -6.74 16.70
C ASN A 354 7.34 -6.67 17.53
N SER A 355 6.81 -7.82 17.93
CA SER A 355 5.61 -7.95 18.78
C SER A 355 5.83 -7.52 20.25
N SER A 356 6.78 -6.62 20.53
CA SER A 356 7.01 -6.09 21.89
C SER A 356 6.23 -4.80 22.10
N PRO A 357 5.72 -4.53 23.31
CA PRO A 357 4.83 -3.38 23.62
C PRO A 357 5.54 -2.02 23.59
N ARG A 358 6.73 -1.91 22.99
CA ARG A 358 7.33 -0.61 22.71
C ARG A 358 6.65 -0.09 21.45
N ILE A 359 5.90 0.99 21.65
CA ILE A 359 5.24 1.86 20.64
C ILE A 359 5.70 1.53 19.22
N PRO A 360 4.81 1.06 18.32
CA PRO A 360 5.15 0.88 16.92
C PRO A 360 5.70 2.19 16.39
N GLY A 361 6.97 2.20 16.04
CA GLY A 361 7.66 3.36 15.50
C GLY A 361 8.58 2.90 14.38
N TRP A 362 8.57 3.64 13.28
CA TRP A 362 9.27 3.40 12.01
C TRP A 362 10.81 3.34 12.08
N ARG A 363 11.41 3.32 13.28
CA ARG A 363 12.86 3.19 13.51
C ARG A 363 13.48 1.88 12.98
N ASN A 364 12.67 0.99 12.40
CA ASN A 364 13.08 -0.36 11.97
C ASN A 364 13.12 -0.55 10.45
N SER A 365 12.82 0.48 9.63
CA SER A 365 12.97 0.37 8.18
C SER A 365 14.45 0.27 7.79
N ARG A 366 14.81 -0.71 6.96
CA ARG A 366 16.20 -0.96 6.53
C ARG A 366 16.26 -1.24 5.03
N LEU A 367 17.33 -0.76 4.40
CA LEU A 367 17.68 -1.14 3.03
C LEU A 367 18.25 -2.56 3.02
N HIS A 368 17.84 -3.37 2.05
CA HIS A 368 18.37 -4.69 1.80
C HIS A 368 18.72 -4.82 0.31
N ARG A 369 19.91 -5.36 0.02
CA ARG A 369 20.31 -5.70 -1.33
C ARG A 369 20.28 -7.22 -1.47
N ARG A 370 19.50 -7.71 -2.43
CA ARG A 370 19.39 -9.13 -2.72
C ARG A 370 20.72 -9.66 -3.25
N ASN A 371 21.19 -10.77 -2.67
CA ASN A 371 22.33 -11.49 -3.22
C ASN A 371 21.84 -12.31 -4.43
N ARG A 372 22.55 -12.20 -5.55
CA ARG A 372 22.17 -12.85 -6.82
C ARG A 372 22.11 -14.37 -6.74
#